data_AF-A0A1I3DFJ1-F1
#
_entry.id   AF-A0A1I3DFJ1-F1
#
_cell.length_a   1.000
_cell.length_b   1.000
_cell.length_c   1.000
_cell.angle_alpha   90.00
_cell.angle_beta   90.00
_cell.angle_gamma   90.00
#
_symmetry.space_group_name_H-M   'P 1'
#
loop_
_entity.id
_entity.type
_entity.pdbx_description
1 polymer ?
#
loop_
_entity_poly.entity_id
_entity_poly.type
_entity_poly.pdbx_seq_one_letter_code
_entity_poly.pdbx_strand_id
1 'polypeptide(L)'
;MLVRKMIVGTAAAAALVAAYAVIPRHADLRAFDPAEMARLETAMWRDYYDKRYGALFYQLYKSTRTQFGFSPLQSLHVAFSAAEAARTFQPTRSRREADAALPALVAYYRNFAPAAPMAFDVEEAARLELDWWQARREAVAPRDYGLTIARVAALTYGKGADDSGIRRFGIARAEAMAFRDARGEAITDADWTRIENQLGEAYRTLKASIGR
;
A
#
# COMPACT_ATOMS: atom_id res chain seq x y z
N MET A 1 -2.71 5.22 50.63
CA MET A 1 -2.37 3.90 50.05
C MET A 1 -3.05 3.62 48.71
N LEU A 2 -4.31 4.02 48.52
CA LEU A 2 -5.08 3.83 47.27
C LEU A 2 -4.49 4.60 46.05
N VAL A 3 -4.13 5.87 46.24
CA VAL A 3 -3.55 6.74 45.18
C VAL A 3 -2.23 6.18 44.63
N ARG A 4 -1.34 5.67 45.51
CA ARG A 4 -0.07 5.06 45.09
C ARG A 4 -0.28 3.76 44.31
N LYS A 5 -1.27 2.93 44.68
CA LYS A 5 -1.64 1.72 43.92
C LYS A 5 -2.24 2.07 42.55
N MET A 6 -3.08 3.11 42.48
CA MET A 6 -3.60 3.64 41.20
C MET A 6 -2.47 4.13 40.29
N ILE A 7 -1.56 4.97 40.80
CA ILE A 7 -0.44 5.51 40.02
C ILE A 7 0.45 4.39 39.47
N VAL A 8 0.78 3.39 40.30
CA VAL A 8 1.56 2.22 39.87
C VAL A 8 0.80 1.39 38.83
N GLY A 9 -0.50 1.20 38.99
CA GLY A 9 -1.35 0.50 38.02
C GLY A 9 -1.42 1.21 36.67
N THR A 10 -1.60 2.53 36.66
CA THR A 10 -1.60 3.35 35.44
C THR A 10 -0.22 3.33 34.76
N ALA A 11 0.86 3.45 35.53
CA ALA A 11 2.21 3.39 34.98
C ALA A 11 2.53 2.02 34.35
N ALA A 12 2.13 0.92 34.99
CA ALA A 12 2.27 -0.43 34.45
C ALA A 12 1.45 -0.62 33.16
N ALA A 13 0.20 -0.14 33.13
CA ALA A 13 -0.63 -0.18 31.94
C ALA A 13 -0.03 0.63 30.79
N ALA A 14 0.47 1.84 31.06
CA ALA A 14 1.15 2.66 30.07
C ALA A 14 2.41 1.98 29.53
N ALA A 15 3.21 1.35 30.40
CA ALA A 15 4.38 0.59 30.00
C ALA A 15 4.03 -0.62 29.11
N LEU A 16 2.94 -1.35 29.42
CA LEU A 16 2.46 -2.46 28.59
C LEU A 16 1.94 -1.97 27.23
N VAL A 17 1.21 -0.85 27.18
CA VAL A 17 0.76 -0.24 25.91
C VAL A 17 1.95 0.21 25.09
N ALA A 18 2.93 0.89 25.70
CA ALA A 18 4.15 1.30 25.04
C ALA A 18 4.91 0.08 24.49
N ALA A 19 5.09 -0.96 25.31
CA ALA A 19 5.71 -2.21 24.90
C ALA A 19 4.97 -2.84 23.71
N TYR A 20 3.65 -2.99 23.76
CA TYR A 20 2.85 -3.52 22.66
C TYR A 20 2.96 -2.69 21.37
N ALA A 21 3.12 -1.37 21.50
CA ALA A 21 3.28 -0.45 20.38
C ALA A 21 4.66 -0.54 19.72
N VAL A 22 5.72 -0.81 20.49
CA VAL A 22 7.11 -0.77 19.99
C VAL A 22 7.74 -2.12 19.75
N ILE A 23 7.30 -3.19 20.43
CA ILE A 23 7.89 -4.53 20.29
C ILE A 23 7.86 -4.94 18.80
N PRO A 24 9.03 -5.16 18.19
CA PRO A 24 9.12 -5.57 16.80
C PRO A 24 8.34 -6.87 16.57
N ARG A 25 7.67 -6.94 15.43
CA ARG A 25 7.01 -8.17 14.97
C ARG A 25 7.75 -8.69 13.75
N HIS A 26 7.66 -10.00 13.54
CA HIS A 26 8.07 -10.62 12.28
C HIS A 26 7.01 -10.29 11.22
N ALA A 27 7.10 -9.07 10.68
CA ALA A 27 6.29 -8.68 9.53
C ALA A 27 6.74 -9.47 8.30
N ASP A 28 5.80 -9.88 7.46
CA ASP A 28 6.06 -10.60 6.21
C ASP A 28 5.11 -10.09 5.14
N LEU A 29 5.67 -9.51 4.07
CA LEU A 29 4.89 -9.02 2.93
C LEU A 29 4.11 -10.12 2.26
N ARG A 30 4.53 -11.38 2.37
CA ARG A 30 3.84 -12.51 1.76
C ARG A 30 2.68 -13.01 2.62
N ALA A 31 2.47 -12.49 3.83
CA ALA A 31 1.46 -13.03 4.76
C ALA A 31 0.01 -12.69 4.39
N PHE A 32 -0.23 -11.64 3.60
CA PHE A 32 -1.56 -11.08 3.36
C PHE A 32 -2.63 -12.10 2.92
N ASP A 33 -3.87 -11.86 3.32
CA ASP A 33 -5.02 -12.53 2.74
C ASP A 33 -5.44 -11.80 1.45
N PRO A 34 -5.56 -12.49 0.30
CA PRO A 34 -5.88 -11.84 -0.97
C PRO A 34 -7.21 -11.09 -0.98
N ALA A 35 -8.24 -11.60 -0.29
CA ALA A 35 -9.56 -10.98 -0.30
C ALA A 35 -9.59 -9.74 0.60
N GLU A 36 -9.02 -9.82 1.81
CA GLU A 36 -8.95 -8.67 2.71
C GLU A 36 -8.02 -7.59 2.16
N MET A 37 -6.92 -7.95 1.50
CA MET A 37 -6.05 -6.96 0.84
C MET A 37 -6.77 -6.23 -0.31
N ALA A 38 -7.55 -6.95 -1.13
CA ALA A 38 -8.36 -6.35 -2.19
C ALA A 38 -9.43 -5.41 -1.63
N ARG A 39 -10.11 -5.81 -0.55
CA ARG A 39 -11.11 -4.98 0.13
C ARG A 39 -10.50 -3.70 0.70
N LEU A 40 -9.33 -3.81 1.35
CA LEU A 40 -8.61 -2.67 1.92
C LEU A 40 -8.10 -1.72 0.83
N GLU A 41 -7.49 -2.23 -0.23
CA GLU A 41 -7.01 -1.39 -1.33
C GLU A 41 -8.18 -0.71 -2.06
N THR A 42 -9.29 -1.40 -2.27
CA THR A 42 -10.49 -0.78 -2.86
C THR A 42 -10.99 0.37 -1.99
N ALA A 43 -11.02 0.19 -0.67
CA ALA A 43 -11.37 1.26 0.26
C ALA A 43 -10.36 2.44 0.22
N MET A 44 -9.06 2.15 0.13
CA MET A 44 -8.03 3.19 -0.06
C MET A 44 -8.26 3.98 -1.33
N TRP A 45 -8.59 3.32 -2.44
CA TRP A 45 -8.85 4.01 -3.71
C TRP A 45 -10.07 4.92 -3.58
N ARG A 46 -11.18 4.42 -3.02
CA ARG A 46 -12.37 5.25 -2.72
C ARG A 46 -11.99 6.49 -1.89
N ASP A 47 -11.31 6.27 -0.76
CA ASP A 47 -10.92 7.34 0.16
C ASP A 47 -9.96 8.35 -0.49
N TYR A 48 -9.03 7.89 -1.34
CA TYR A 48 -8.12 8.75 -2.10
C TYR A 48 -8.87 9.64 -3.08
N TYR A 49 -9.75 9.06 -3.90
CA TYR A 49 -10.50 9.84 -4.89
C TYR A 49 -11.52 10.80 -4.25
N ASP A 50 -12.10 10.42 -3.13
CA ASP A 50 -12.98 11.29 -2.31
C ASP A 50 -12.19 12.32 -1.48
N LYS A 51 -10.86 12.31 -1.53
CA LYS A 51 -9.95 13.15 -0.72
C LYS A 51 -10.17 12.99 0.79
N ARG A 52 -10.66 11.83 1.23
CA ARG A 52 -10.85 11.47 2.64
C ARG A 52 -9.54 10.97 3.26
N TYR A 53 -8.52 11.83 3.33
CA TYR A 53 -7.16 11.44 3.71
C TYR A 53 -7.03 10.78 5.08
N GLY A 54 -7.86 11.15 6.06
CA GLY A 54 -7.87 10.49 7.37
C GLY A 54 -8.35 9.04 7.28
N ALA A 55 -9.35 8.77 6.43
CA ALA A 55 -9.82 7.42 6.16
C ALA A 55 -8.78 6.62 5.35
N LEU A 56 -8.18 7.24 4.31
CA LEU A 56 -7.07 6.66 3.56
C LEU A 56 -5.92 6.22 4.47
N PHE A 57 -5.49 7.10 5.37
CA PHE A 57 -4.47 6.80 6.37
C PHE A 57 -4.88 5.61 7.26
N TYR A 58 -6.13 5.58 7.71
CA TYR A 58 -6.63 4.46 8.51
C TYR A 58 -6.61 3.14 7.75
N GLN A 59 -6.99 3.11 6.45
CA GLN A 59 -6.92 1.91 5.64
C GLN A 59 -5.46 1.46 5.43
N LEU A 60 -4.52 2.39 5.18
CA LEU A 60 -3.09 2.12 5.08
C LEU A 60 -2.54 1.53 6.38
N TYR A 61 -2.89 2.13 7.53
CA TYR A 61 -2.54 1.59 8.85
C TYR A 61 -3.12 0.19 9.06
N LYS A 62 -4.40 -0.02 8.73
CA LYS A 62 -5.06 -1.30 8.89
C LYS A 62 -4.39 -2.38 8.04
N SER A 63 -4.09 -2.09 6.77
CA SER A 63 -3.44 -3.04 5.86
C SER A 63 -2.05 -3.46 6.35
N THR A 64 -1.21 -2.50 6.73
CA THR A 64 0.14 -2.78 7.24
C THR A 64 0.10 -3.56 8.55
N ARG A 65 -0.85 -3.22 9.44
CA ARG A 65 -1.02 -3.89 10.72
C ARG A 65 -1.54 -5.32 10.61
N THR A 66 -2.51 -5.58 9.73
CA THR A 66 -3.24 -6.86 9.70
C THR A 66 -2.80 -7.79 8.57
N GLN A 67 -2.37 -7.25 7.43
CA GLN A 67 -1.98 -8.05 6.27
C GLN A 67 -0.49 -8.37 6.24
N PHE A 68 0.35 -7.45 6.72
CA PHE A 68 1.80 -7.65 6.77
C PHE A 68 2.34 -7.89 8.18
N GLY A 69 1.54 -7.58 9.23
CA GLY A 69 1.87 -7.94 10.61
C GLY A 69 2.83 -6.98 11.32
N PHE A 70 3.02 -5.76 10.82
CA PHE A 70 3.89 -4.75 11.46
C PHE A 70 3.48 -4.44 12.92
N SER A 71 4.43 -3.92 13.72
CA SER A 71 4.10 -3.33 15.01
C SER A 71 3.15 -2.12 14.83
N PRO A 72 2.36 -1.70 15.84
CA PRO A 72 1.47 -0.54 15.68
C PRO A 72 2.24 0.73 15.33
N LEU A 73 3.40 0.96 15.96
CA LEU A 73 4.23 2.13 15.65
C LEU A 73 4.84 2.06 14.25
N GLN A 74 5.30 0.89 13.81
CA GLN A 74 5.79 0.71 12.44
C GLN A 74 4.67 0.92 11.41
N SER A 75 3.47 0.37 11.68
CA SER A 75 2.29 0.56 10.83
C SER A 75 1.93 2.04 10.71
N LEU A 76 2.08 2.82 11.79
CA LEU A 76 1.89 4.26 11.79
C LEU A 76 2.87 4.96 10.84
N HIS A 77 4.17 4.66 10.93
CA HIS A 77 5.18 5.25 10.06
C HIS A 77 4.98 4.90 8.59
N VAL A 78 4.71 3.63 8.28
CA VAL A 78 4.44 3.18 6.91
C VAL A 78 3.20 3.89 6.36
N ALA A 79 2.10 3.90 7.12
CA ALA A 79 0.85 4.54 6.70
C ALA A 79 0.98 6.06 6.52
N PHE A 80 1.75 6.71 7.41
CA PHE A 80 1.98 8.15 7.33
C PHE A 80 2.73 8.51 6.05
N SER A 81 3.85 7.84 5.76
CA SER A 81 4.64 8.08 4.55
C SER A 81 3.83 7.81 3.27
N ALA A 82 3.03 6.73 3.24
CA ALA A 82 2.17 6.44 2.10
C ALA A 82 1.05 7.48 1.89
N ALA A 83 0.39 7.90 2.97
CA ALA A 83 -0.66 8.91 2.90
C ALA A 83 -0.10 10.28 2.51
N GLU A 84 1.09 10.65 3.01
CA GLU A 84 1.80 11.86 2.63
C GLU A 84 2.17 11.85 1.15
N ALA A 85 2.73 10.75 0.65
CA ALA A 85 3.05 10.59 -0.78
C ALA A 85 1.81 10.78 -1.66
N ALA A 86 0.71 10.09 -1.34
CA ALA A 86 -0.54 10.18 -2.08
C ALA A 86 -1.12 11.60 -2.05
N ARG A 87 -1.16 12.24 -0.87
CA ARG A 87 -1.67 13.62 -0.71
C ARG A 87 -0.84 14.64 -1.47
N THR A 88 0.49 14.48 -1.45
CA THR A 88 1.42 15.36 -2.18
C THR A 88 1.32 15.17 -3.68
N PHE A 89 1.13 13.93 -4.14
CA PHE A 89 0.96 13.62 -5.56
C PHE A 89 -0.38 14.10 -6.14
N GLN A 90 -1.47 14.00 -5.37
CA GLN A 90 -2.83 14.23 -5.88
C GLN A 90 -3.05 15.57 -6.61
N PRO A 91 -2.55 16.73 -6.13
CA PRO A 91 -2.75 18.01 -6.80
C PRO A 91 -1.79 18.29 -7.98
N THR A 92 -0.75 17.47 -8.17
CA THR A 92 0.29 17.70 -9.19
C THR A 92 -0.25 17.52 -10.62
N ARG A 93 0.32 18.25 -11.58
CA ARG A 93 -0.11 18.28 -12.99
C ARG A 93 0.99 17.95 -13.99
N SER A 94 2.22 17.76 -13.52
CA SER A 94 3.37 17.39 -14.35
C SER A 94 4.27 16.41 -13.62
N ARG A 95 5.12 15.68 -14.35
CA ARG A 95 6.15 14.81 -13.77
C ARG A 95 7.07 15.57 -12.80
N ARG A 96 7.49 16.78 -13.17
CA ARG A 96 8.34 17.62 -12.30
C ARG A 96 7.69 17.97 -10.97
N GLU A 97 6.39 18.28 -10.98
CA GLU A 97 5.65 18.50 -9.73
C GLU A 97 5.48 17.22 -8.93
N ALA A 98 5.30 16.08 -9.62
CA ALA A 98 5.14 14.76 -9.02
C ALA A 98 6.35 14.34 -8.19
N ASP A 99 7.56 14.78 -8.56
CA ASP A 99 8.80 14.50 -7.84
C ASP A 99 8.73 14.94 -6.36
N ALA A 100 7.85 15.88 -6.02
CA ALA A 100 7.60 16.27 -4.63
C ALA A 100 7.08 15.11 -3.75
N ALA A 101 6.46 14.08 -4.34
CA ALA A 101 6.02 12.88 -3.62
C ALA A 101 7.13 11.86 -3.38
N LEU A 102 8.26 11.96 -4.10
CA LEU A 102 9.33 10.97 -4.07
C LEU A 102 9.96 10.79 -2.67
N PRO A 103 10.25 11.85 -1.88
CA PRO A 103 10.79 11.67 -0.52
C PRO A 103 9.88 10.83 0.39
N ALA A 104 8.56 11.04 0.30
CA ALA A 104 7.59 10.29 1.08
C ALA A 104 7.46 8.84 0.58
N LEU A 105 7.56 8.59 -0.74
CA LEU A 105 7.62 7.23 -1.31
C LEU A 105 8.88 6.48 -0.86
N VAL A 106 10.04 7.13 -0.87
CA VAL A 106 11.29 6.54 -0.36
C VAL A 106 11.17 6.20 1.12
N ALA A 107 10.58 7.10 1.93
CA ALA A 107 10.32 6.81 3.34
C ALA A 107 9.36 5.63 3.52
N TYR A 108 8.31 5.55 2.70
CA TYR A 108 7.37 4.43 2.68
C TYR A 108 8.09 3.11 2.40
N TYR A 109 8.81 2.99 1.28
CA TYR A 109 9.50 1.74 0.93
C TYR A 109 10.61 1.38 1.93
N ARG A 110 11.31 2.36 2.52
CA ARG A 110 12.29 2.13 3.58
C ARG A 110 11.64 1.51 4.83
N ASN A 111 10.49 2.04 5.24
CA ASN A 111 9.73 1.50 6.39
C ASN A 111 9.07 0.15 6.08
N PHE A 112 8.80 -0.12 4.80
CA PHE A 112 8.19 -1.35 4.30
C PHE A 112 9.20 -2.49 4.12
N ALA A 113 10.45 -2.17 3.77
CA ALA A 113 11.52 -3.12 3.46
C ALA A 113 11.78 -4.21 4.50
N PRO A 114 11.67 -3.97 5.83
CA PRO A 114 11.90 -5.01 6.82
C PRO A 114 10.96 -6.22 6.73
N ALA A 115 9.81 -6.08 6.07
CA ALA A 115 8.87 -7.19 5.87
C ALA A 115 9.10 -7.95 4.56
N ALA A 116 9.97 -7.45 3.67
CA ALA A 116 10.20 -8.07 2.38
C ALA A 116 10.98 -9.39 2.53
N PRO A 117 10.73 -10.38 1.65
CA PRO A 117 11.42 -11.66 1.70
C PRO A 117 12.93 -11.55 1.43
N MET A 118 13.36 -10.47 0.77
CA MET A 118 14.76 -10.13 0.54
C MET A 118 14.94 -8.61 0.46
N ALA A 119 16.18 -8.15 0.64
CA ALA A 119 16.53 -6.76 0.44
C ALA A 119 16.29 -6.35 -1.03
N PHE A 120 15.80 -5.13 -1.24
CA PHE A 120 15.55 -4.55 -2.55
C PHE A 120 15.95 -3.07 -2.55
N ASP A 121 16.11 -2.51 -3.75
CA ASP A 121 16.42 -1.10 -3.94
C ASP A 121 15.18 -0.24 -3.66
N VAL A 122 15.20 0.46 -2.53
CA VAL A 122 14.10 1.28 -2.01
C VAL A 122 13.85 2.48 -2.92
N GLU A 123 14.92 3.11 -3.39
CA GLU A 123 14.89 4.28 -4.24
C GLU A 123 14.33 3.93 -5.63
N GLU A 124 14.72 2.79 -6.20
CA GLU A 124 14.19 2.30 -7.47
C GLU A 124 12.70 1.92 -7.35
N ALA A 125 12.30 1.24 -6.27
CA ALA A 125 10.89 0.93 -6.04
C ALA A 125 10.04 2.21 -5.94
N ALA A 126 10.53 3.24 -5.23
CA ALA A 126 9.87 4.53 -5.10
C ALA A 126 9.76 5.26 -6.44
N ARG A 127 10.81 5.23 -7.28
CA ARG A 127 10.81 5.85 -8.61
C ARG A 127 9.83 5.15 -9.55
N LEU A 128 9.82 3.82 -9.58
CA LEU A 128 8.90 3.04 -10.41
C LEU A 128 7.44 3.25 -9.98
N GLU A 129 7.18 3.34 -8.66
CA GLU A 129 5.87 3.64 -8.11
C GLU A 129 5.36 4.99 -8.62
N LEU A 130 6.18 6.04 -8.52
CA LEU A 130 5.84 7.36 -9.02
C LEU A 130 5.70 7.41 -10.55
N ASP A 131 6.54 6.67 -11.27
CA ASP A 131 6.51 6.61 -12.73
C ASP A 131 5.18 6.05 -13.24
N TRP A 132 4.67 4.95 -12.67
CA TRP A 132 3.38 4.43 -13.09
C TRP A 132 2.23 5.33 -12.67
N TRP A 133 2.31 6.01 -11.51
CA TRP A 133 1.30 7.00 -11.10
C TRP A 133 1.16 8.12 -12.15
N GLN A 134 2.29 8.59 -12.69
CA GLN A 134 2.32 9.61 -13.74
C GLN A 134 1.92 9.07 -15.11
N ALA A 135 2.42 7.90 -15.51
CA ALA A 135 2.06 7.26 -16.78
C ALA A 135 0.53 7.09 -16.94
N ARG A 136 -0.17 6.78 -15.84
CA ARG A 136 -1.63 6.73 -15.81
C ARG A 136 -2.30 8.07 -16.17
N ARG A 137 -1.75 9.20 -15.70
CA ARG A 137 -2.27 10.55 -16.02
C ARG A 137 -1.92 11.00 -17.43
N GLU A 138 -0.82 10.49 -17.97
CA GLU A 138 -0.36 10.72 -19.35
C GLU A 138 -1.10 9.84 -20.38
N ALA A 139 -2.16 9.15 -19.95
CA ALA A 139 -2.97 8.26 -20.78
C ALA A 139 -2.17 7.14 -21.47
N VAL A 140 -1.06 6.70 -20.86
CA VAL A 140 -0.36 5.48 -21.26
C VAL A 140 -1.32 4.29 -21.14
N ALA A 141 -1.22 3.31 -22.04
CA ALA A 141 -2.11 2.17 -22.02
C ALA A 141 -2.01 1.39 -20.69
N PRO A 142 -3.12 0.91 -20.12
CA PRO A 142 -3.14 0.19 -18.84
C PRO A 142 -2.18 -0.99 -18.79
N ARG A 143 -2.08 -1.73 -19.90
CA ARG A 143 -1.15 -2.84 -20.01
C ARG A 143 0.31 -2.41 -19.83
N ASP A 144 0.70 -1.24 -20.33
CA ASP A 144 2.08 -0.79 -20.34
C ASP A 144 2.52 -0.26 -18.97
N TYR A 145 1.73 0.63 -18.35
CA TYR A 145 2.05 1.06 -16.98
C TYR A 145 1.79 -0.06 -15.95
N GLY A 146 0.93 -1.03 -16.27
CA GLY A 146 0.78 -2.27 -15.50
C GLY A 146 2.04 -3.13 -15.44
N LEU A 147 2.91 -3.06 -16.46
CA LEU A 147 4.23 -3.69 -16.40
C LEU A 147 5.17 -2.95 -15.43
N THR A 148 5.03 -1.64 -15.26
CA THR A 148 5.76 -0.89 -14.23
C THR A 148 5.29 -1.27 -12.82
N ILE A 149 3.97 -1.44 -12.61
CA ILE A 149 3.43 -1.98 -11.35
C ILE A 149 4.00 -3.38 -11.08
N ALA A 150 4.09 -4.22 -12.11
CA ALA A 150 4.67 -5.56 -11.99
C ALA A 150 6.16 -5.49 -11.59
N ARG A 151 6.93 -4.52 -12.09
CA ARG A 151 8.33 -4.32 -11.66
C ARG A 151 8.45 -3.90 -10.20
N VAL A 152 7.57 -3.02 -9.71
CA VAL A 152 7.50 -2.67 -8.27
C VAL A 152 7.24 -3.93 -7.44
N ALA A 153 6.28 -4.76 -7.85
CA ALA A 153 6.00 -6.02 -7.17
C ALA A 153 7.18 -7.01 -7.26
N ALA A 154 7.83 -7.12 -8.41
CA ALA A 154 9.01 -7.96 -8.60
C ALA A 154 10.12 -7.59 -7.61
N LEU A 155 10.43 -6.29 -7.48
CA LEU A 155 11.41 -5.79 -6.53
C LEU A 155 11.02 -6.10 -5.07
N THR A 156 9.80 -5.74 -4.68
CA THR A 156 9.36 -5.85 -3.28
C THR A 156 9.16 -7.30 -2.81
N TYR A 157 8.82 -8.23 -3.70
CA TYR A 157 8.64 -9.64 -3.39
C TYR A 157 9.83 -10.53 -3.78
N GLY A 158 10.92 -9.96 -4.30
CA GLY A 158 12.11 -10.72 -4.67
C GLY A 158 11.89 -11.70 -5.82
N LYS A 159 11.10 -11.30 -6.82
CA LYS A 159 10.75 -12.11 -7.99
C LYS A 159 11.32 -11.51 -9.27
N GLY A 160 11.40 -12.33 -10.33
CA GLY A 160 11.74 -11.87 -11.67
C GLY A 160 10.61 -11.01 -12.26
N ALA A 161 10.97 -9.96 -12.99
CA ALA A 161 10.00 -9.11 -13.70
C ALA A 161 9.26 -9.86 -14.84
N ASP A 162 9.79 -11.00 -15.28
CA ASP A 162 9.22 -11.91 -16.26
C ASP A 162 8.27 -12.95 -15.65
N ASP A 163 8.20 -13.07 -14.32
CA ASP A 163 7.26 -13.97 -13.64
C ASP A 163 5.82 -13.68 -14.09
N SER A 164 5.16 -14.70 -14.62
CA SER A 164 3.84 -14.55 -15.23
C SER A 164 2.76 -14.11 -14.24
N GLY A 165 2.86 -14.51 -12.97
CA GLY A 165 1.93 -14.09 -11.93
C GLY A 165 2.16 -12.64 -11.51
N ILE A 166 3.42 -12.22 -11.38
CA ILE A 166 3.79 -10.82 -11.09
C ILE A 166 3.31 -9.89 -12.21
N ARG A 167 3.54 -10.27 -13.47
CA ARG A 167 3.08 -9.50 -14.64
C ARG A 167 1.55 -9.42 -14.69
N ARG A 168 0.86 -10.55 -14.51
CA ARG A 168 -0.61 -10.57 -14.48
C ARG A 168 -1.17 -9.71 -13.35
N PHE A 169 -0.56 -9.73 -12.18
CA PHE A 169 -0.95 -8.89 -11.04
C PHE A 169 -0.86 -7.40 -11.39
N GLY A 170 0.29 -6.95 -11.92
CA GLY A 170 0.48 -5.54 -12.27
C GLY A 170 -0.48 -5.06 -13.36
N ILE A 171 -0.67 -5.87 -14.41
CA ILE A 171 -1.62 -5.56 -15.50
C ILE A 171 -3.06 -5.51 -14.98
N ALA A 172 -3.49 -6.47 -14.17
CA ALA A 172 -4.85 -6.49 -13.64
C ALA A 172 -5.14 -5.29 -12.72
N ARG A 173 -4.19 -4.87 -11.89
CA ARG A 173 -4.32 -3.64 -11.08
C ARG A 173 -4.46 -2.41 -11.96
N ALA A 174 -3.65 -2.31 -13.02
CA ALA A 174 -3.74 -1.22 -13.97
C ALA A 174 -5.09 -1.16 -14.71
N GLU A 175 -5.60 -2.30 -15.16
CA GLU A 175 -6.93 -2.39 -15.81
C GLU A 175 -8.06 -1.98 -14.87
N ALA A 176 -8.00 -2.36 -13.60
CA ALA A 176 -8.97 -1.92 -12.59
C ALA A 176 -8.90 -0.41 -12.34
N MET A 177 -7.70 0.19 -12.31
CA MET A 177 -7.55 1.64 -12.21
C MET A 177 -8.08 2.37 -13.45
N ALA A 178 -7.78 1.87 -14.64
CA ALA A 178 -8.28 2.42 -15.90
C ALA A 178 -9.81 2.38 -15.95
N PHE A 179 -10.42 1.28 -15.49
CA PHE A 179 -11.87 1.16 -15.36
C PHE A 179 -12.43 2.22 -14.41
N ARG A 180 -11.81 2.39 -13.23
CA ARG A 180 -12.20 3.44 -12.29
C ARG A 180 -12.11 4.83 -12.93
N ASP A 181 -10.99 5.13 -13.60
CA ASP A 181 -10.74 6.45 -14.16
C ASP A 181 -11.70 6.76 -15.33
N ALA A 182 -12.06 5.74 -16.13
CA ALA A 182 -13.07 5.87 -17.18
C ALA A 182 -14.49 6.14 -16.63
N ARG A 183 -14.82 5.65 -15.43
CA ARG A 183 -16.08 5.99 -14.75
C ARG A 183 -16.08 7.40 -14.18
N GLY A 184 -14.93 7.89 -13.71
CA GLY A 184 -14.79 9.22 -13.14
C GLY A 184 -15.77 9.46 -12.00
N GLU A 185 -16.53 10.56 -12.07
CA GLU A 185 -17.56 10.92 -11.09
C GLU A 185 -18.83 10.06 -11.19
N ALA A 186 -19.05 9.36 -12.31
CA ALA A 186 -20.21 8.50 -12.53
C ALA A 186 -20.03 7.07 -11.96
N ILE A 187 -18.98 6.83 -11.18
CA ILE A 187 -18.71 5.52 -10.58
C ILE A 187 -19.78 5.13 -9.56
N THR A 188 -20.24 3.88 -9.63
CA THR A 188 -21.29 3.35 -8.74
C THR A 188 -20.73 2.34 -7.72
N ASP A 189 -21.52 1.98 -6.71
CA ASP A 189 -21.15 0.90 -5.78
C ASP A 189 -20.98 -0.46 -6.46
N ALA A 190 -21.74 -0.72 -7.53
CA ALA A 190 -21.58 -1.91 -8.36
C ALA A 190 -20.23 -1.90 -9.09
N ASP A 191 -19.80 -0.75 -9.62
CA ASP A 191 -18.48 -0.59 -10.24
C ASP A 191 -17.37 -0.80 -9.21
N TRP A 192 -17.52 -0.30 -7.99
CA TRP A 192 -16.54 -0.55 -6.94
C TRP A 192 -16.48 -2.01 -6.49
N THR A 193 -17.62 -2.70 -6.44
CA THR A 193 -17.66 -4.15 -6.18
C THR A 193 -16.94 -4.93 -7.28
N ARG A 194 -17.09 -4.49 -8.53
CA ARG A 194 -16.33 -5.05 -9.66
C ARG A 194 -14.83 -4.82 -9.51
N ILE A 195 -14.39 -3.61 -9.12
CA ILE A 195 -12.98 -3.29 -8.85
C ILE A 195 -12.43 -4.20 -7.74
N GLU A 196 -13.17 -4.37 -6.64
CA GLU A 196 -12.75 -5.24 -5.54
C GLU A 196 -12.55 -6.68 -5.99
N ASN A 197 -13.48 -7.21 -6.80
CA ASN A 197 -13.37 -8.55 -7.37
C ASN A 197 -12.15 -8.69 -8.29
N GLN A 198 -11.89 -7.69 -9.14
CA GLN A 198 -10.70 -7.65 -10.01
C GLN A 198 -9.41 -7.63 -9.20
N LEU A 199 -9.35 -6.81 -8.15
CA LEU A 199 -8.22 -6.76 -7.22
C LEU A 199 -8.05 -8.09 -6.48
N GLY A 200 -9.14 -8.74 -6.08
CA GLY A 200 -9.12 -10.05 -5.42
C GLY A 200 -8.49 -11.14 -6.30
N GLU A 201 -8.84 -11.18 -7.59
CA GLU A 201 -8.20 -12.06 -8.59
C GLU A 201 -6.71 -11.74 -8.77
N ALA A 202 -6.37 -10.44 -8.83
CA ALA A 202 -4.99 -9.98 -8.95
C ALA A 202 -4.17 -10.44 -7.73
N TYR A 203 -4.66 -10.22 -6.51
CA TYR A 203 -3.96 -10.61 -5.29
C TYR A 203 -3.86 -12.12 -5.12
N ARG A 204 -4.85 -12.91 -5.54
CA ARG A 204 -4.72 -14.38 -5.57
C ARG A 204 -3.63 -14.83 -6.52
N THR A 205 -3.55 -14.19 -7.69
CA THR A 205 -2.49 -14.45 -8.68
C THR A 205 -1.11 -14.10 -8.12
N LEU A 206 -0.99 -12.94 -7.46
CA LEU A 206 0.25 -12.54 -6.78
C LEU A 206 0.64 -13.55 -5.70
N LYS A 207 -0.29 -13.89 -4.80
CA LYS A 207 -0.07 -14.83 -3.69
C LYS A 207 0.43 -16.19 -4.18
N ALA A 208 -0.18 -16.71 -5.25
CA ALA A 208 0.23 -17.97 -5.87
C ALA A 208 1.65 -17.89 -6.50
N SER A 209 2.07 -16.73 -6.98
CA SER A 209 3.42 -16.53 -7.53
C SER A 209 4.48 -16.41 -6.44
N ILE A 210 4.22 -15.62 -5.39
CA ILE A 210 5.19 -15.36 -4.32
C ILE A 210 5.32 -16.51 -3.32
N GLY A 211 4.34 -17.42 -3.28
CA GLY A 211 4.39 -18.64 -2.47
C GLY A 211 5.18 -19.79 -3.11
N ARG A 212 5.56 -19.67 -4.38
CA ARG A 212 6.45 -20.62 -5.08
C ARG A 212 7.92 -20.29 -4.87
#